data_AF-A0ABD1PAZ7-F1
#
_entry.id   AF-A0ABD1PAZ7-F1
#
_cell.length_a   1.000
_cell.length_b   1.000
_cell.length_c   1.000
_cell.angle_alpha   90.00
_cell.angle_beta   90.00
_cell.angle_gamma   90.00
#
_symmetry.space_group_name_H-M   'P 1'
#
loop_
_entity.id
_entity.type
_entity.pdbx_description
1 polymer ?
#
loop_
_entity_poly.entity_id
_entity_poly.type
_entity_poly.pdbx_seq_one_letter_code
_entity_poly.pdbx_strand_id
1 'polypeptide(L)'
;MRKKLEEAQEKLSDSAQTISMFGSLERAILDVDVLSGEIEKLENDIQEKQQCCASLKLLSSQMQERRDQVDKKLSALKYSLASFSSSVNYFEQRETLASVRLNASEHNLNQRKEELARLQVSRKEMMDAHMKIRQSEVELKNALEDLRLKVEEENRRLESDRVLFAIDNVEKTAVDLSQRNWHLSGKATELLKSEEEKTKLQNQIKQTREKLGDVKREGEALNNKLGKVENDIQVLAMEVQKEMQSMEELDRKFQQIIQEKKMLLEIKDEGRNEFESMIIECHQSMFEGELKEEETKIMNEELQMELQKIKDLQRAKAEATKRKTELLEAMSCSNSCFSDKVEEDLHNIRISVMELNSLLDQ
;
A
#
# COMPACT_ATOMS: atom_id res chain seq x y z
N MET A 1 -63.42 72.23 -78.73
CA MET A 1 -62.20 71.45 -79.04
C MET A 1 -61.10 71.73 -78.01
N ARG A 2 -60.32 72.84 -78.10
CA ARG A 2 -59.18 73.09 -77.18
C ARG A 2 -59.51 73.10 -75.68
N LYS A 3 -60.53 73.84 -75.25
CA LYS A 3 -60.88 73.97 -73.82
C LYS A 3 -61.25 72.64 -73.15
N LYS A 4 -62.03 71.78 -73.82
CA LYS A 4 -62.39 70.44 -73.31
C LYS A 4 -61.20 69.48 -73.28
N LEU A 5 -60.27 69.63 -74.22
CA LEU A 5 -59.02 68.87 -74.23
C LEU A 5 -58.09 69.31 -73.09
N GLU A 6 -57.98 70.61 -72.82
CA GLU A 6 -57.25 71.15 -71.66
C GLU A 6 -57.85 70.65 -70.34
N GLU A 7 -59.17 70.72 -70.18
CA GLU A 7 -59.88 70.21 -68.98
C GLU A 7 -59.70 68.68 -68.80
N ALA A 8 -59.74 67.90 -69.88
CA ALA A 8 -59.48 66.46 -69.83
C ALA A 8 -58.01 66.15 -69.50
N GLN A 9 -57.07 66.97 -69.99
CA GLN A 9 -55.65 66.80 -69.73
C GLN A 9 -55.27 67.20 -68.28
N GLU A 10 -55.89 68.23 -67.73
CA GLU A 10 -55.78 68.63 -66.32
C GLU A 10 -56.29 67.52 -65.40
N LYS A 11 -57.52 67.03 -65.64
CA LYS A 11 -58.09 65.89 -64.89
C LYS A 11 -57.25 64.62 -64.97
N LEU A 12 -56.65 64.34 -66.14
CA LEU A 12 -55.79 63.18 -66.33
C LEU A 12 -54.48 63.34 -65.54
N SER A 13 -53.91 64.55 -65.54
CA SER A 13 -52.72 64.90 -64.76
C SER A 13 -52.99 64.76 -63.25
N ASP A 14 -54.12 65.27 -62.77
CA ASP A 14 -54.54 65.17 -61.37
C ASP A 14 -54.76 63.71 -60.95
N SER A 15 -55.45 62.93 -61.80
CA SER A 15 -55.65 61.49 -61.56
C SER A 15 -54.33 60.71 -61.54
N ALA A 16 -53.40 61.02 -62.45
CA ALA A 16 -52.07 60.42 -62.48
C ALA A 16 -51.25 60.76 -61.23
N GLN A 17 -51.35 62.01 -60.75
CA GLN A 17 -50.72 62.44 -59.51
C GLN A 17 -51.30 61.71 -58.30
N THR A 18 -52.62 61.54 -58.23
CA THR A 18 -53.28 60.78 -57.15
C THR A 18 -52.90 59.31 -57.14
N ILE A 19 -52.85 58.65 -58.31
CA ILE A 19 -52.39 57.26 -58.44
C ILE A 19 -50.91 57.13 -58.01
N SER A 20 -50.06 58.09 -58.38
CA SER A 20 -48.66 58.12 -57.93
C SER A 20 -48.53 58.28 -56.41
N MET A 21 -49.41 59.07 -55.78
CA MET A 21 -49.47 59.21 -54.32
C MET A 21 -49.93 57.89 -53.66
N PHE A 22 -50.95 57.21 -54.19
CA PHE A 22 -51.37 55.88 -53.72
C PHE A 22 -50.24 54.86 -53.83
N GLY A 23 -49.53 54.81 -54.96
CA GLY A 23 -48.39 53.91 -55.13
C GLY A 23 -47.19 54.25 -54.25
N SER A 24 -47.09 55.50 -53.76
CA SER A 24 -46.08 55.89 -52.76
C SER A 24 -46.51 55.50 -51.34
N LEU A 25 -47.81 55.61 -51.04
CA LEU A 25 -48.40 55.18 -49.78
C LEU A 25 -48.35 53.64 -49.63
N GLU A 26 -48.69 52.89 -50.68
CA GLU A 26 -48.60 51.42 -50.70
C GLU A 26 -47.18 50.95 -50.39
N ARG A 27 -46.16 51.56 -51.04
CA ARG A 27 -44.76 51.28 -50.74
C ARG A 27 -44.39 51.61 -49.29
N ALA A 28 -44.84 52.75 -48.75
CA ALA A 28 -44.59 53.11 -47.36
C ALA A 28 -45.27 52.16 -46.35
N ILE A 29 -46.44 51.62 -46.69
CA ILE A 29 -47.11 50.58 -45.89
C ILE A 29 -46.29 49.28 -45.92
N LEU A 30 -45.90 48.82 -47.10
CA LEU A 30 -45.07 47.62 -47.26
C LEU A 30 -43.74 47.73 -46.52
N ASP A 31 -43.07 48.89 -46.58
CA ASP A 31 -41.82 49.14 -45.86
C ASP A 31 -42.01 48.99 -44.33
N VAL A 32 -43.12 49.50 -43.78
CA VAL A 32 -43.43 49.36 -42.35
C VAL A 32 -43.70 47.91 -41.97
N ASP A 33 -44.41 47.16 -42.82
CA ASP A 33 -44.73 45.75 -42.57
C ASP A 33 -43.47 44.87 -42.63
N VAL A 34 -42.61 45.09 -43.63
CA VAL A 34 -41.30 44.41 -43.75
C VAL A 34 -40.42 44.68 -42.54
N LEU A 35 -40.27 45.96 -42.15
CA LEU A 35 -39.49 46.33 -40.97
C LEU A 35 -40.08 45.75 -39.68
N SER A 36 -41.41 45.64 -39.59
CA SER A 36 -42.07 45.03 -38.43
C SER A 36 -41.77 43.54 -38.32
N GLY A 37 -41.84 42.81 -39.45
CA GLY A 37 -41.49 41.40 -39.49
C GLY A 37 -40.01 41.13 -39.19
N GLU A 38 -39.10 41.99 -39.69
CA GLU A 38 -37.67 41.91 -39.36
C GLU A 38 -37.37 42.17 -37.89
N ILE A 39 -38.06 43.16 -37.28
CA ILE A 39 -37.94 43.45 -35.85
C ILE A 39 -38.43 42.27 -35.03
N GLU A 40 -39.62 41.74 -35.30
CA GLU A 40 -40.18 40.61 -34.54
C GLU A 40 -39.28 39.37 -34.60
N LYS A 41 -38.74 39.06 -35.80
CA LYS A 41 -37.78 37.96 -35.95
C LYS A 41 -36.52 38.18 -35.11
N LEU A 42 -35.94 39.37 -35.19
CA LEU A 42 -34.72 39.70 -34.46
C LEU A 42 -34.96 39.77 -32.94
N GLU A 43 -36.14 40.19 -32.48
CA GLU A 43 -36.53 40.17 -31.06
C GLU A 43 -36.55 38.75 -30.50
N ASN A 44 -37.12 37.81 -31.25
CA ASN A 44 -37.13 36.39 -30.89
C ASN A 44 -35.69 35.83 -30.84
N ASP A 45 -34.87 36.09 -31.85
CA ASP A 45 -33.46 35.66 -31.89
C ASP A 45 -32.66 36.22 -30.69
N ILE A 46 -32.87 37.51 -30.36
CA ILE A 46 -32.25 38.17 -29.20
C ILE A 46 -32.69 37.49 -27.89
N GLN A 47 -33.97 37.17 -27.73
CA GLN A 47 -34.48 36.51 -26.53
C GLN A 47 -33.87 35.12 -26.34
N GLU A 48 -33.77 34.34 -27.42
CA GLU A 48 -33.10 33.03 -27.41
C GLU A 48 -31.61 33.15 -27.04
N LYS A 49 -30.90 34.13 -27.61
CA LYS A 49 -29.49 34.40 -27.28
C LYS A 49 -29.30 34.87 -25.85
N GLN A 50 -30.21 35.68 -25.30
CA GLN A 50 -30.18 36.10 -23.89
C GLN A 50 -30.29 34.89 -22.96
N GLN A 51 -31.18 33.95 -23.28
CA GLN A 51 -31.32 32.72 -22.51
C GLN A 51 -30.05 31.85 -22.60
N CYS A 52 -29.49 31.70 -23.81
CA CYS A 52 -28.22 30.99 -24.01
C CYS A 52 -27.07 31.63 -23.23
N CYS A 53 -26.95 32.96 -23.23
CA CYS A 53 -25.99 33.71 -22.43
C CYS A 53 -26.11 33.42 -20.93
N ALA A 54 -27.34 33.39 -20.41
CA ALA A 54 -27.58 33.11 -19.00
C ALA A 54 -27.14 31.68 -18.63
N SER A 55 -27.45 30.70 -19.50
CA SER A 55 -27.02 29.31 -19.32
C SER A 55 -25.49 29.15 -19.36
N LEU A 56 -24.81 29.81 -20.31
CA LEU A 56 -23.35 29.79 -20.42
C LEU A 56 -22.66 30.40 -19.19
N LYS A 57 -23.17 31.54 -18.69
CA LYS A 57 -22.67 32.17 -17.45
C LYS A 57 -22.78 31.24 -16.24
N LEU A 58 -23.91 30.54 -16.10
CA LEU A 58 -24.09 29.56 -15.04
C LEU A 58 -23.07 28.42 -15.15
N LEU A 59 -22.90 27.87 -16.36
CA LEU A 59 -21.94 26.79 -16.61
C LEU A 59 -20.50 27.23 -16.33
N SER A 60 -20.12 28.43 -16.75
CA SER A 60 -18.79 29.01 -16.46
C SER A 60 -18.55 29.13 -14.95
N SER A 61 -19.54 29.59 -14.19
CA SER A 61 -19.45 29.65 -12.72
C SER A 61 -19.29 28.27 -12.08
N GLN A 62 -19.99 27.25 -12.59
CA GLN A 62 -19.87 25.87 -12.11
C GLN A 62 -18.47 25.30 -12.39
N MET A 63 -17.91 25.58 -13.57
CA MET A 63 -16.56 25.15 -13.92
C MET A 63 -15.50 25.82 -13.04
N GLN A 64 -15.67 27.11 -12.74
CA GLN A 64 -14.77 27.81 -11.83
C GLN A 64 -14.83 27.24 -10.41
N GLU A 65 -16.03 26.93 -9.90
CA GLU A 65 -16.16 26.29 -8.59
C GLU A 65 -15.49 24.91 -8.56
N ARG A 66 -15.67 24.11 -9.62
CA ARG A 66 -15.02 22.80 -9.74
C ARG A 66 -13.50 22.93 -9.70
N ARG A 67 -12.93 23.89 -10.44
CA ARG A 67 -11.50 24.19 -10.42
C ARG A 67 -11.02 24.52 -9.01
N ASP A 68 -11.69 25.43 -8.31
CA ASP A 68 -11.30 25.82 -6.95
C ASP A 68 -11.33 24.62 -5.98
N GLN A 69 -12.29 23.71 -6.15
CA GLN A 69 -12.36 22.47 -5.36
C GLN A 69 -11.20 21.53 -5.67
N VAL A 70 -10.86 21.32 -6.95
CA VAL A 70 -9.74 20.48 -7.37
C VAL A 70 -8.41 21.05 -6.88
N ASP A 71 -8.20 22.37 -6.98
CA ASP A 71 -6.97 23.03 -6.49
C ASP A 71 -6.78 22.89 -4.98
N LYS A 72 -7.87 22.99 -4.20
CA LYS A 72 -7.86 22.74 -2.75
C LYS A 72 -7.48 21.30 -2.44
N LYS A 73 -8.07 20.32 -3.14
CA LYS A 73 -7.75 18.90 -2.97
C LYS A 73 -6.29 18.61 -3.34
N LEU A 74 -5.81 19.19 -4.45
CA LEU A 74 -4.43 19.03 -4.90
C LEU A 74 -3.43 19.58 -3.88
N SER A 75 -3.75 20.74 -3.29
CA SER A 75 -2.95 21.36 -2.23
C SER A 75 -2.91 20.51 -0.96
N ALA A 76 -4.05 19.96 -0.55
CA ALA A 76 -4.13 19.06 0.61
C ALA A 76 -3.31 17.78 0.39
N LEU A 77 -3.41 17.18 -0.80
CA LEU A 77 -2.69 15.95 -1.12
C LEU A 77 -1.17 16.18 -1.23
N LYS A 78 -0.74 17.32 -1.78
CA LYS A 78 0.66 17.75 -1.78
C LYS A 78 1.24 17.82 -0.36
N TYR A 79 0.48 18.37 0.60
CA TYR A 79 0.90 18.44 2.00
C TYR A 79 1.00 17.04 2.63
N SER A 80 -0.01 16.18 2.43
CA SER A 80 0.01 14.80 2.90
C SER A 80 1.21 14.01 2.36
N LEU A 81 1.51 14.13 1.07
CA LEU A 81 2.62 13.43 0.44
C LEU A 81 3.99 13.91 0.96
N ALA A 82 4.15 15.22 1.20
CA ALA A 82 5.36 15.76 1.80
C ALA A 82 5.60 15.21 3.21
N SER A 83 4.54 15.07 4.02
CA SER A 83 4.64 14.45 5.35
C SER A 83 5.00 12.96 5.28
N PHE A 84 4.53 12.27 4.24
CA PHE A 84 4.75 10.84 4.02
C PHE A 84 6.24 10.49 3.83
N SER A 85 6.99 11.33 3.12
CA SER A 85 8.42 11.10 2.86
C SER A 85 9.25 10.97 4.15
N SER A 86 8.90 11.71 5.21
CA SER A 86 9.60 11.61 6.49
C SER A 86 9.26 10.31 7.23
N SER A 87 8.05 9.81 7.02
CA SER A 87 7.57 8.55 7.61
C SER A 87 8.26 7.33 6.99
N VAL A 88 8.46 7.30 5.66
CA VAL A 88 9.16 6.18 4.99
C VAL A 88 10.57 5.96 5.57
N ASN A 89 11.36 7.02 5.71
CA ASN A 89 12.71 6.94 6.29
C ASN A 89 12.69 6.41 7.73
N TYR A 90 11.70 6.79 8.53
CA TYR A 90 11.53 6.27 9.89
C TYR A 90 11.30 4.76 9.89
N PHE A 91 10.44 4.25 9.00
CA PHE A 91 10.17 2.81 8.91
C PHE A 91 11.37 2.01 8.38
N GLU A 92 12.15 2.55 7.46
CA GLU A 92 13.39 1.93 6.99
C GLU A 92 14.44 1.78 8.10
N GLN A 93 14.61 2.83 8.92
CA GLN A 93 15.51 2.77 10.08
C GLN A 93 15.01 1.77 11.12
N ARG A 94 13.70 1.75 11.38
CA ARG A 94 13.07 0.82 12.33
C ARG A 94 13.22 -0.63 11.88
N GLU A 95 13.03 -0.93 10.59
CA GLU A 95 13.26 -2.25 10.00
C GLU A 95 14.73 -2.67 10.14
N THR A 96 15.66 -1.78 9.76
CA THR A 96 17.10 -2.05 9.86
C THR A 96 17.51 -2.37 11.29
N LEU A 97 17.07 -1.56 12.26
CA LEU A 97 17.37 -1.79 13.67
C LEU A 97 16.78 -3.11 14.19
N ALA A 98 15.55 -3.44 13.79
CA ALA A 98 14.89 -4.68 14.17
C ALA A 98 15.61 -5.89 13.57
N SER A 99 16.04 -5.82 12.30
CA SER A 99 16.83 -6.86 11.64
C SER A 99 18.17 -7.10 12.36
N VAL A 100 18.91 -6.04 12.69
CA VAL A 100 20.18 -6.15 13.43
C VAL A 100 19.97 -6.82 14.79
N ARG A 101 18.91 -6.45 15.51
CA ARG A 101 18.58 -7.06 16.81
C ARG A 101 18.21 -8.53 16.69
N LEU A 102 17.42 -8.89 15.68
CA LEU A 102 17.03 -10.28 15.42
C LEU A 102 18.26 -11.14 15.10
N ASN A 103 19.13 -10.67 14.19
CA ASN A 103 20.36 -11.37 13.82
C ASN A 103 21.31 -11.54 15.00
N ALA A 104 21.46 -10.52 15.84
CA ALA A 104 22.27 -10.61 17.06
C ALA A 104 21.70 -11.64 18.06
N SER A 105 20.38 -11.66 18.23
CA SER A 105 19.70 -12.64 19.08
C SER A 105 19.84 -14.07 18.55
N GLU A 106 19.72 -14.25 17.24
CA GLU A 106 19.91 -15.54 16.57
C GLU A 106 21.34 -16.06 16.74
N HIS A 107 22.33 -15.19 16.56
CA HIS A 107 23.73 -15.54 16.77
C HIS A 107 24.00 -16.02 18.21
N ASN A 108 23.50 -15.28 19.20
CA ASN A 108 23.64 -15.64 20.62
C ASN A 108 22.96 -16.99 20.92
N LEU A 109 21.74 -17.19 20.44
CA LEU A 109 21.00 -18.44 20.63
C LEU A 109 21.76 -19.64 20.03
N ASN A 110 22.34 -19.46 18.84
CA ASN A 110 23.14 -20.51 18.19
C ASN A 110 24.40 -20.83 19.01
N GLN A 111 25.10 -19.80 19.52
CA GLN A 111 26.26 -20.00 20.40
C GLN A 111 25.90 -20.79 21.66
N ARG A 112 24.75 -20.50 22.29
CA ARG A 112 24.26 -21.23 23.47
C ARG A 112 23.86 -22.67 23.15
N LYS A 113 23.23 -22.91 21.99
CA LYS A 113 22.93 -24.27 21.51
C LYS A 113 24.20 -25.10 21.29
N GLU A 114 25.24 -24.50 20.73
CA GLU A 114 26.54 -25.15 20.57
C GLU A 114 27.21 -25.47 21.91
N GLU A 115 27.14 -24.55 22.88
CA GLU A 115 27.63 -24.76 24.23
C GLU A 115 26.90 -25.94 24.91
N LEU A 116 25.58 -26.00 24.76
CA LEU A 116 24.76 -27.10 25.26
C LEU A 116 25.16 -28.44 24.62
N ALA A 117 25.38 -28.45 23.31
CA ALA A 117 25.84 -29.65 22.60
C ALA A 117 27.22 -30.12 23.11
N ARG A 118 28.17 -29.19 23.34
CA ARG A 118 29.49 -29.51 23.92
C ARG A 118 29.37 -30.11 25.33
N LEU A 119 28.52 -29.55 26.18
CA LEU A 119 28.29 -30.09 27.53
C LEU A 119 27.64 -31.48 27.47
N GLN A 120 26.70 -31.72 26.56
CA GLN A 120 26.07 -33.03 26.39
C GLN A 120 27.08 -34.11 25.96
N VAL A 121 28.03 -33.76 25.09
CA VAL A 121 29.15 -34.65 24.71
C VAL A 121 30.04 -34.94 25.92
N SER A 122 30.47 -33.90 26.64
CA SER A 122 31.29 -34.05 27.86
C SER A 122 30.61 -34.91 28.92
N ARG A 123 29.30 -34.75 29.12
CA ARG A 123 28.49 -35.60 30.00
C ARG A 123 28.59 -37.07 29.58
N LYS A 124 28.42 -37.37 28.29
CA LYS A 124 28.49 -38.74 27.77
C LYS A 124 29.87 -39.36 28.02
N GLU A 125 30.94 -38.62 27.73
CA GLU A 125 32.31 -39.07 27.97
C GLU A 125 32.57 -39.36 29.46
N MET A 126 32.07 -38.51 30.35
CA MET A 126 32.17 -38.74 31.80
C MET A 126 31.35 -39.95 32.26
N MET A 127 30.15 -40.18 31.71
CA MET A 127 29.36 -41.38 32.00
C MET A 127 30.10 -42.65 31.56
N ASP A 128 30.70 -42.64 30.37
CA ASP A 128 31.50 -43.76 29.85
C ASP A 128 32.73 -44.03 30.74
N ALA A 129 33.43 -42.98 31.17
CA ALA A 129 34.55 -43.09 32.11
C ALA A 129 34.11 -43.63 33.48
N HIS A 130 32.98 -43.16 34.00
CA HIS A 130 32.42 -43.63 35.27
C HIS A 130 32.03 -45.12 35.22
N MET A 131 31.52 -45.61 34.08
CA MET A 131 31.26 -47.03 33.86
C MET A 131 32.55 -47.87 33.87
N LYS A 132 33.63 -47.37 33.26
CA LYS A 132 34.95 -48.05 33.30
C LYS A 132 35.53 -48.10 34.72
N ILE A 133 35.38 -47.04 35.50
CA ILE A 133 35.80 -46.99 36.90
C ILE A 133 35.01 -48.03 37.73
N ARG A 134 33.68 -48.09 37.56
CA ARG A 134 32.85 -49.10 38.23
C ARG A 134 33.24 -50.52 37.86
N GLN A 135 33.53 -50.78 36.58
CA GLN A 135 34.00 -52.07 36.12
C GLN A 135 35.33 -52.45 36.79
N SER A 136 36.28 -51.52 36.83
CA SER A 136 37.58 -51.71 37.51
C SER A 136 37.40 -51.94 39.02
N GLU A 137 36.44 -51.27 39.66
CA GLU A 137 36.10 -51.48 41.07
C GLU A 137 35.60 -52.92 41.32
N VAL A 138 34.75 -53.44 40.44
CA VAL A 138 34.24 -54.82 40.52
C VAL A 138 35.37 -55.83 40.29
N GLU A 139 36.23 -55.61 39.30
CA GLU A 139 37.38 -56.48 39.03
C GLU A 139 38.36 -56.54 40.21
N LEU A 140 38.66 -55.40 40.83
CA LEU A 140 39.50 -55.34 42.03
C LEU A 140 38.85 -56.01 43.25
N LYS A 141 37.52 -55.92 43.40
CA LYS A 141 36.78 -56.65 44.44
C LYS A 141 36.87 -58.17 44.24
N ASN A 142 36.67 -58.64 43.01
CA ASN A 142 36.77 -60.06 42.67
C ASN A 142 38.20 -60.57 42.90
N ALA A 143 39.21 -59.84 42.42
CA ALA A 143 40.62 -60.19 42.65
C ALA A 143 40.99 -60.24 44.14
N LEU A 144 40.41 -59.35 44.95
CA LEU A 144 40.61 -59.35 46.40
C LEU A 144 39.99 -60.58 47.06
N GLU A 145 38.83 -61.03 46.57
CA GLU A 145 38.18 -62.26 47.04
C GLU A 145 38.96 -63.52 46.63
N ASP A 146 39.45 -63.59 45.40
CA ASP A 146 40.32 -64.66 44.93
C ASP A 146 41.62 -64.74 45.75
N LEU A 147 42.24 -63.60 46.06
CA LEU A 147 43.43 -63.54 46.91
C LEU A 147 43.13 -63.97 48.35
N ARG A 148 41.95 -63.66 48.89
CA ARG A 148 41.52 -64.16 50.21
C ARG A 148 41.38 -65.67 50.23
N LEU A 149 40.72 -66.25 49.22
CA LEU A 149 40.58 -67.71 49.09
C LEU A 149 41.95 -68.39 49.00
N LYS A 150 42.90 -67.81 48.24
CA LYS A 150 44.28 -68.30 48.16
C LYS A 150 45.02 -68.23 49.49
N VAL A 151 44.88 -67.13 50.25
CA VAL A 151 45.46 -67.03 51.61
C VAL A 151 44.87 -68.08 52.54
N GLU A 152 43.58 -68.37 52.43
CA GLU A 152 42.93 -69.38 53.26
C GLU A 152 43.35 -70.81 52.90
N GLU A 153 43.51 -71.12 51.62
CA GLU A 153 44.11 -72.39 51.16
C GLU A 153 45.55 -72.53 51.67
N GLU A 154 46.35 -71.46 51.57
CA GLU A 154 47.72 -71.44 52.09
C GLU A 154 47.79 -71.58 53.61
N ASN A 155 46.85 -71.00 54.35
CA ASN A 155 46.73 -71.21 55.79
C ASN A 155 46.40 -72.67 56.11
N ARG A 156 45.49 -73.30 55.35
CA ARG A 156 45.19 -74.75 55.51
C ARG A 156 46.41 -75.62 55.20
N ARG A 157 47.18 -75.29 54.16
CA ARG A 157 48.43 -75.97 53.81
C ARG A 157 49.46 -75.84 54.93
N LEU A 158 49.72 -74.62 55.40
CA LEU A 158 50.64 -74.36 56.52
C LEU A 158 50.24 -75.10 57.80
N GLU A 159 48.95 -75.17 58.11
CA GLU A 159 48.46 -75.91 59.28
C GLU A 159 48.66 -77.43 59.09
N SER A 160 48.34 -77.95 57.90
CA SER A 160 48.62 -79.35 57.53
C SER A 160 50.11 -79.69 57.64
N ASP A 161 50.99 -78.84 57.10
CA ASP A 161 52.45 -79.02 57.16
C ASP A 161 52.99 -78.92 58.58
N ARG A 162 52.42 -78.05 59.43
CA ARG A 162 52.76 -77.95 60.86
C ARG A 162 52.34 -79.20 61.64
N VAL A 163 51.14 -79.73 61.39
CA VAL A 163 50.67 -80.99 62.00
C VAL A 163 51.56 -82.15 61.56
N LEU A 164 51.90 -82.26 60.28
CA LEU A 164 52.83 -83.28 59.76
C LEU A 164 54.24 -83.14 60.33
N PHE A 165 54.74 -81.91 60.52
CA PHE A 165 56.02 -81.65 61.18
C PHE A 165 55.99 -82.04 62.66
N ALA A 166 54.87 -81.81 63.36
CA ALA A 166 54.68 -82.23 64.75
C ALA A 166 54.65 -83.77 64.88
N ILE A 167 53.92 -84.47 64.00
CA ILE A 167 53.88 -85.95 63.96
C ILE A 167 55.28 -86.53 63.70
N ASP A 168 56.00 -86.01 62.71
CA ASP A 168 57.37 -86.43 62.37
C ASP A 168 58.38 -86.19 63.51
N ASN A 169 58.13 -85.22 64.40
CA ASN A 169 58.94 -85.01 65.59
C ASN A 169 58.58 -85.96 66.75
N VAL A 170 57.32 -86.38 66.88
CA VAL A 170 56.87 -87.35 67.89
C VAL A 170 57.29 -88.78 67.53
N GLU A 171 57.28 -89.14 66.24
CA GLU A 171 57.73 -90.45 65.73
C GLU A 171 59.25 -90.66 65.92
N LYS A 172 60.04 -89.59 65.84
CA LYS A 172 61.49 -89.61 66.11
C LYS A 172 61.86 -89.77 67.58
N THR A 173 60.95 -89.50 68.52
CA THR A 173 61.17 -89.71 69.96
C THR A 173 60.87 -91.14 70.43
N ALA A 174 60.20 -91.96 69.61
CA ALA A 174 59.78 -93.31 69.98
C ALA A 174 60.60 -94.45 69.35
N VAL A 175 61.54 -94.16 68.45
CA VAL A 175 62.35 -95.17 67.74
C VAL A 175 63.85 -94.96 67.99
N ASP A 176 64.53 -96.08 68.24
CA ASP A 176 65.92 -96.25 68.62
C ASP A 176 66.94 -95.34 67.91
N LEU A 177 67.90 -94.83 68.70
CA LEU A 177 68.89 -93.79 68.38
C LEU A 177 69.95 -94.15 67.31
N SER A 178 69.77 -95.19 66.48
CA SER A 178 70.85 -95.72 65.63
C SER A 178 70.74 -95.47 64.12
N GLN A 179 69.66 -94.88 63.58
CA GLN A 179 69.56 -94.54 62.16
C GLN A 179 69.03 -93.12 61.92
N ARG A 180 69.85 -92.11 62.26
CA ARG A 180 69.54 -90.71 61.98
C ARG A 180 69.97 -90.35 60.56
N ASN A 181 69.10 -90.59 59.58
CA ASN A 181 69.27 -90.10 58.20
C ASN A 181 69.05 -88.57 58.15
N TRP A 182 70.07 -87.82 57.71
CA TRP A 182 70.08 -86.36 57.61
C TRP A 182 69.28 -85.79 56.42
N HIS A 183 68.41 -86.57 55.77
CA HIS A 183 67.64 -86.13 54.59
C HIS A 183 66.36 -85.33 54.92
N LEU A 184 66.12 -84.97 56.19
CA LEU A 184 64.92 -84.26 56.66
C LEU A 184 65.03 -82.73 56.64
N SER A 185 66.10 -82.17 56.06
CA SER A 185 66.29 -80.71 55.92
C SER A 185 65.26 -80.03 54.98
N GLY A 186 64.39 -80.78 54.29
CA GLY A 186 63.39 -80.24 53.36
C GLY A 186 62.18 -79.59 54.05
N LYS A 187 61.60 -80.21 55.09
CA LYS A 187 60.30 -79.78 55.66
C LYS A 187 60.34 -78.39 56.32
N ALA A 188 61.44 -78.05 56.99
CA ALA A 188 61.63 -76.72 57.56
C ALA A 188 61.78 -75.63 56.47
N THR A 189 62.42 -75.98 55.35
CA THR A 189 62.53 -75.07 54.20
C THR A 189 61.21 -74.93 53.44
N GLU A 190 60.37 -75.97 53.41
CA GLU A 190 59.02 -75.92 52.83
C GLU A 190 58.08 -75.05 53.68
N LEU A 191 58.08 -75.20 55.01
CA LEU A 191 57.34 -74.30 55.91
C LEU A 191 57.75 -72.82 55.75
N LEU A 192 59.05 -72.54 55.61
CA LEU A 192 59.54 -71.18 55.35
C LEU A 192 59.08 -70.66 53.98
N LYS A 193 59.09 -71.49 52.93
CA LYS A 193 58.56 -71.13 51.60
C LYS A 193 57.07 -70.84 51.65
N SER A 194 56.29 -71.66 52.34
CA SER A 194 54.85 -71.46 52.51
C SER A 194 54.53 -70.19 53.31
N GLU A 195 55.32 -69.86 54.34
CA GLU A 195 55.18 -68.61 55.11
C GLU A 195 55.60 -67.36 54.28
N GLU A 196 56.61 -67.50 53.41
CA GLU A 196 57.00 -66.48 52.44
C GLU A 196 55.88 -66.23 51.41
N GLU A 197 55.28 -67.29 50.86
CA GLU A 197 54.14 -67.22 49.94
C GLU A 197 52.91 -66.57 50.58
N LYS A 198 52.59 -66.92 51.83
CA LYS A 198 51.55 -66.25 52.61
C LYS A 198 51.81 -64.75 52.77
N THR A 199 53.04 -64.36 53.11
CA THR A 199 53.41 -62.94 53.25
C THR A 199 53.29 -62.21 51.91
N LYS A 200 53.67 -62.84 50.80
CA LYS A 200 53.49 -62.30 49.44
C LYS A 200 52.01 -62.08 49.12
N LEU A 201 51.15 -63.06 49.40
CA LEU A 201 49.71 -62.93 49.19
C LEU A 201 49.09 -61.83 50.07
N GLN A 202 49.51 -61.71 51.33
CA GLN A 202 49.09 -60.62 52.21
C GLN A 202 49.49 -59.24 51.69
N ASN A 203 50.71 -59.09 51.15
CA ASN A 203 51.16 -57.87 50.51
C ASN A 203 50.34 -57.54 49.25
N GLN A 204 50.01 -58.55 48.43
CA GLN A 204 49.14 -58.38 47.26
C GLN A 204 47.72 -57.96 47.66
N ILE A 205 47.16 -58.50 48.75
CA ILE A 205 45.87 -58.04 49.30
C ILE A 205 45.96 -56.57 49.72
N LYS A 206 47.02 -56.17 50.42
CA LYS A 206 47.22 -54.78 50.83
C LYS A 206 47.28 -53.84 49.61
N GLN A 207 48.06 -54.20 48.60
CA GLN A 207 48.18 -53.41 47.37
C GLN A 207 46.86 -53.33 46.60
N THR A 208 46.11 -54.44 46.51
CA THR A 208 44.79 -54.47 45.84
C THR A 208 43.76 -53.63 46.60
N ARG A 209 43.80 -53.62 47.94
CA ARG A 209 42.96 -52.74 48.77
C ARG A 209 43.25 -51.27 48.55
N GLU A 210 44.53 -50.90 48.45
CA GLU A 210 44.94 -49.52 48.18
C GLU A 210 44.45 -49.06 46.81
N LYS A 211 44.70 -49.86 45.76
CA LYS A 211 44.17 -49.61 44.40
C LYS A 211 42.65 -49.48 44.38
N LEU A 212 41.93 -50.33 45.13
CA LEU A 212 40.48 -50.24 45.25
C LEU A 212 40.04 -48.92 45.93
N GLY A 213 40.78 -48.47 46.94
CA GLY A 213 40.56 -47.18 47.58
C GLY A 213 40.78 -45.99 46.62
N ASP A 214 41.81 -46.06 45.78
CA ASP A 214 42.10 -45.04 44.75
C ASP A 214 40.98 -44.97 43.71
N VAL A 215 40.56 -46.12 43.16
CA VAL A 215 39.47 -46.22 42.17
C VAL A 215 38.16 -45.69 42.73
N LYS A 216 37.85 -45.96 44.01
CA LYS A 216 36.64 -45.40 44.66
C LYS A 216 36.69 -43.89 44.78
N ARG A 217 37.83 -43.33 45.20
CA ARG A 217 38.01 -41.87 45.29
C ARG A 217 37.91 -41.20 43.92
N GLU A 218 38.48 -41.81 42.89
CA GLU A 218 38.37 -41.34 41.51
C GLU A 218 36.91 -41.36 41.03
N GLY A 219 36.18 -42.43 41.32
CA GLY A 219 34.75 -42.58 41.01
C GLY A 219 33.88 -41.51 41.68
N GLU A 220 34.08 -41.26 42.97
CA GLU A 220 33.37 -40.20 43.70
C GLU A 220 33.70 -38.81 43.14
N ALA A 221 34.97 -38.54 42.85
CA ALA A 221 35.41 -37.27 42.26
C ALA A 221 34.79 -37.05 40.87
N LEU A 222 34.72 -38.08 40.03
CA LEU A 222 34.09 -38.02 38.71
C LEU A 222 32.57 -37.86 38.82
N ASN A 223 31.92 -38.55 39.76
CA ASN A 223 30.49 -38.43 40.01
C ASN A 223 30.11 -37.00 40.44
N ASN A 224 30.93 -36.36 41.28
CA ASN A 224 30.74 -34.96 41.66
C ASN A 224 30.88 -34.00 40.47
N LYS A 225 31.80 -34.27 39.52
CA LYS A 225 31.93 -33.49 38.29
C LYS A 225 30.74 -33.71 37.35
N LEU A 226 30.27 -34.94 37.23
CA LEU A 226 29.10 -35.30 36.44
C LEU A 226 27.86 -34.53 36.91
N GLY A 227 27.60 -34.50 38.23
CA GLY A 227 26.48 -33.74 38.79
C GLY A 227 26.56 -32.23 38.53
N LYS A 228 27.77 -31.65 38.51
CA LYS A 228 27.95 -30.23 38.11
C LYS A 228 27.58 -29.99 36.65
N VAL A 229 28.08 -30.84 35.75
CA VAL A 229 27.78 -30.72 34.32
C VAL A 229 26.30 -30.99 34.03
N GLU A 230 25.65 -31.89 34.76
CA GLU A 230 24.20 -32.11 34.65
C GLU A 230 23.40 -30.86 35.05
N ASN A 231 23.79 -30.19 36.14
CA ASN A 231 23.18 -28.93 36.55
C ASN A 231 23.42 -27.84 35.49
N ASP A 232 24.64 -27.71 34.97
CA ASP A 232 24.97 -26.73 33.93
C ASP A 232 24.16 -26.97 32.64
N ILE A 233 24.00 -28.23 32.23
CA ILE A 233 23.12 -28.62 31.10
C ILE A 233 21.67 -28.20 31.36
N GLN A 234 21.15 -28.43 32.57
CA GLN A 234 19.77 -28.07 32.90
C GLN A 234 19.54 -26.56 32.85
N VAL A 235 20.45 -25.78 33.47
CA VAL A 235 20.37 -24.31 33.47
C VAL A 235 20.46 -23.77 32.05
N LEU A 236 21.45 -24.23 31.28
CA LEU A 236 21.67 -23.76 29.91
C LEU A 236 20.51 -24.16 28.98
N ALA A 237 19.92 -25.35 29.15
CA ALA A 237 18.75 -25.76 28.39
C ALA A 237 17.53 -24.85 28.65
N MET A 238 17.33 -24.43 29.91
CA MET A 238 16.28 -23.47 30.25
C MET A 238 16.56 -22.08 29.65
N GLU A 239 17.81 -21.63 29.67
CA GLU A 239 18.23 -20.38 29.03
C GLU A 239 17.99 -20.40 27.52
N VAL A 240 18.40 -21.47 26.84
CA VAL A 240 18.16 -21.67 25.39
C VAL A 240 16.67 -21.64 25.07
N GLN A 241 15.83 -22.28 25.88
CA GLN A 241 14.38 -22.27 25.64
C GLN A 241 13.76 -20.89 25.85
N LYS A 242 14.22 -20.14 26.86
CA LYS A 242 13.79 -18.76 27.11
C LYS A 242 14.23 -17.82 25.99
N GLU A 243 15.48 -17.92 25.53
CA GLU A 243 16.00 -17.13 24.42
C GLU A 243 15.27 -17.46 23.12
N MET A 244 14.93 -18.73 22.87
CA MET A 244 14.13 -19.14 21.72
C MET A 244 12.74 -18.47 21.73
N GLN A 245 12.05 -18.46 22.86
CA GLN A 245 10.76 -17.76 22.99
C GLN A 245 10.91 -16.24 22.76
N SER A 246 11.95 -15.63 23.33
CA SER A 246 12.23 -14.21 23.11
C SER A 246 12.58 -13.89 21.65
N MET A 247 13.28 -14.79 20.95
CA MET A 247 13.60 -14.65 19.54
C MET A 247 12.34 -14.75 18.67
N GLU A 248 11.43 -15.69 18.95
CA GLU A 248 10.14 -15.78 18.25
C GLU A 248 9.32 -14.50 18.41
N GLU A 249 9.31 -13.88 19.59
CA GLU A 249 8.63 -12.60 19.80
C GLU A 249 9.28 -11.46 19.00
N LEU A 250 10.61 -11.44 18.91
CA LEU A 250 11.35 -10.46 18.10
C LEU A 250 11.07 -10.66 16.62
N ASP A 251 11.04 -11.89 16.14
CA ASP A 251 10.70 -12.21 14.75
C ASP A 251 9.28 -11.77 14.40
N ARG A 252 8.28 -12.08 15.25
CA ARG A 252 6.91 -11.58 15.05
C ARG A 252 6.84 -10.06 14.95
N LYS A 253 7.55 -9.34 15.83
CA LYS A 253 7.64 -7.87 15.80
C LYS A 253 8.33 -7.37 14.53
N PHE A 254 9.37 -8.06 14.06
CA PHE A 254 10.06 -7.73 12.82
C PHE A 254 9.15 -7.93 11.59
N GLN A 255 8.43 -9.04 11.51
CA GLN A 255 7.43 -9.28 10.46
C GLN A 255 6.33 -8.22 10.45
N GLN A 256 5.86 -7.80 11.63
CA GLN A 256 4.91 -6.70 11.74
C GLN A 256 5.47 -5.39 11.17
N ILE A 257 6.74 -5.06 11.45
CA ILE A 257 7.40 -3.85 10.90
C ILE A 257 7.46 -3.91 9.36
N ILE A 258 7.80 -5.08 8.80
CA ILE A 258 7.83 -5.28 7.34
C ILE A 258 6.45 -5.05 6.75
N GLN A 259 5.40 -5.60 7.37
CA GLN A 259 4.02 -5.43 6.91
C GLN A 259 3.56 -3.97 6.98
N GLU A 260 3.85 -3.28 8.09
CA GLU A 260 3.56 -1.84 8.24
C GLU A 260 4.26 -1.02 7.15
N LYS A 261 5.56 -1.28 6.89
CA LYS A 261 6.31 -0.61 5.81
C LYS A 261 5.71 -0.89 4.44
N LYS A 262 5.31 -2.14 4.16
CA LYS A 262 4.69 -2.52 2.89
C LYS A 262 3.39 -1.76 2.66
N MET A 263 2.50 -1.72 3.66
CA MET A 263 1.24 -0.96 3.57
C MET A 263 1.50 0.53 3.31
N LEU A 264 2.52 1.11 3.93
CA LEU A 264 2.91 2.49 3.65
C LEU A 264 3.38 2.68 2.20
N LEU A 265 4.19 1.77 1.66
CA LEU A 265 4.60 1.86 0.26
C LEU A 265 3.42 1.74 -0.71
N GLU A 266 2.44 0.89 -0.41
CA GLU A 266 1.19 0.79 -1.19
C GLU A 266 0.40 2.11 -1.15
N ILE A 267 0.19 2.69 0.04
CA ILE A 267 -0.48 3.99 0.20
C ILE A 267 0.25 5.11 -0.56
N LYS A 268 1.59 5.08 -0.57
CA LYS A 268 2.41 6.05 -1.31
C LYS A 268 2.15 5.95 -2.81
N ASP A 269 2.14 4.74 -3.36
CA ASP A 269 1.98 4.51 -4.79
C ASP A 269 0.54 4.83 -5.23
N GLU A 270 -0.47 4.46 -4.43
CA GLU A 270 -1.86 4.87 -4.62
C GLU A 270 -2.02 6.39 -4.57
N GLY A 271 -1.45 7.05 -3.55
CA GLY A 271 -1.49 8.50 -3.40
C GLY A 271 -0.78 9.23 -4.55
N ARG A 272 0.28 8.63 -5.11
CA ARG A 272 0.93 9.15 -6.32
C ARG A 272 -0.01 9.09 -7.54
N ASN A 273 -0.70 7.97 -7.74
CA ASN A 273 -1.65 7.84 -8.85
C ASN A 273 -2.83 8.81 -8.72
N GLU A 274 -3.32 9.03 -7.49
CA GLU A 274 -4.35 10.03 -7.20
C GLU A 274 -3.85 11.46 -7.49
N PHE A 275 -2.60 11.77 -7.11
CA PHE A 275 -1.97 13.06 -7.43
C PHE A 275 -1.87 13.30 -8.93
N GLU A 276 -1.41 12.29 -9.70
CA GLU A 276 -1.32 12.36 -11.15
C GLU A 276 -2.70 12.58 -11.79
N SER A 277 -3.72 11.84 -11.33
CA SER A 277 -5.10 11.99 -11.80
C SER A 277 -5.67 13.38 -11.52
N MET A 278 -5.40 13.92 -10.33
CA MET A 278 -5.91 15.23 -9.91
C MET A 278 -5.20 16.39 -10.62
N ILE A 279 -3.92 16.24 -10.99
CA ILE A 279 -3.24 17.20 -11.87
C ILE A 279 -3.91 17.26 -13.24
N ILE A 280 -4.29 16.10 -13.80
CA ILE A 280 -4.99 16.03 -15.08
C ILE A 280 -6.37 16.70 -14.95
N GLU A 281 -7.14 16.38 -13.91
CA GLU A 281 -8.45 17.00 -13.68
C GLU A 281 -8.35 18.52 -13.45
N CYS A 282 -7.31 18.99 -12.74
CA CYS A 282 -7.03 20.42 -12.55
C CYS A 282 -6.83 21.12 -13.89
N HIS A 283 -5.90 20.63 -14.71
CA HIS A 283 -5.63 21.21 -16.02
C HIS A 283 -6.85 21.15 -16.94
N GLN A 284 -7.57 20.03 -16.96
CA GLN A 284 -8.80 19.90 -17.75
C GLN A 284 -9.84 20.93 -17.32
N SER A 285 -10.07 21.08 -16.01
CA SER A 285 -11.02 22.07 -15.47
C SER A 285 -10.61 23.51 -15.77
N MET A 286 -9.30 23.82 -15.77
CA MET A 286 -8.79 25.12 -16.19
C MET A 286 -9.08 25.40 -17.66
N PHE A 287 -8.74 24.47 -18.55
CA PHE A 287 -8.98 24.65 -19.99
C PHE A 287 -10.48 24.76 -20.31
N GLU A 288 -11.31 23.93 -19.70
CA GLU A 288 -12.76 23.98 -19.89
C GLU A 288 -13.35 25.31 -19.36
N GLY A 289 -12.86 25.79 -18.22
CA GLY A 289 -13.27 27.08 -17.66
C GLY A 289 -12.94 28.25 -18.58
N GLU A 290 -11.68 28.34 -19.02
CA GLU A 290 -11.20 29.39 -19.96
C GLU A 290 -11.96 29.34 -21.29
N LEU A 291 -12.21 28.13 -21.82
CA LEU A 291 -13.00 27.96 -23.04
C LEU A 291 -14.43 28.50 -22.87
N LYS A 292 -15.10 28.17 -21.76
CA LYS A 292 -16.47 28.65 -21.50
C LYS A 292 -16.52 30.16 -21.23
N GLU A 293 -15.48 30.73 -20.66
CA GLU A 293 -15.36 32.18 -20.50
C GLU A 293 -15.29 32.89 -21.86
N GLU A 294 -14.45 32.41 -22.78
CA GLU A 294 -14.35 32.97 -24.13
C GLU A 294 -15.63 32.75 -24.95
N GLU A 295 -16.27 31.57 -24.87
CA GLU A 295 -17.60 31.35 -25.49
C GLU A 295 -18.65 32.36 -24.97
N THR A 296 -18.65 32.65 -23.67
CA THR A 296 -19.57 33.61 -23.05
C THR A 296 -19.30 35.02 -23.57
N LYS A 297 -18.02 35.38 -23.74
CA LYS A 297 -17.61 36.68 -24.25
C LYS A 297 -18.04 36.89 -25.71
N ILE A 298 -17.80 35.91 -26.58
CA ILE A 298 -18.24 35.95 -27.99
C ILE A 298 -19.76 36.09 -28.06
N MET A 299 -20.51 35.27 -27.32
CA MET A 299 -21.98 35.34 -27.32
C MET A 299 -22.49 36.70 -26.83
N ASN A 300 -21.84 37.29 -25.83
CA ASN A 300 -22.20 38.62 -25.32
C ASN A 300 -21.89 39.74 -26.34
N GLU A 301 -20.79 39.64 -27.07
CA GLU A 301 -20.47 40.54 -28.18
C GLU A 301 -21.50 40.45 -29.30
N GLU A 302 -21.89 39.24 -29.70
CA GLU A 302 -22.95 39.01 -30.70
C GLU A 302 -24.30 39.58 -30.27
N LEU A 303 -24.70 39.33 -29.02
CA LEU A 303 -25.94 39.88 -28.45
C LEU A 303 -25.93 41.41 -28.46
N GLN A 304 -24.79 42.05 -28.16
CA GLN A 304 -24.67 43.50 -28.24
C GLN A 304 -24.82 44.03 -29.67
N MET A 305 -24.27 43.32 -30.67
CA MET A 305 -24.44 43.68 -32.08
C MET A 305 -25.91 43.59 -32.52
N GLU A 306 -26.61 42.54 -32.12
CA GLU A 306 -28.04 42.36 -32.43
C GLU A 306 -28.92 43.40 -31.72
N LEU A 307 -28.64 43.69 -30.45
CA LEU A 307 -29.29 44.77 -29.69
C LEU A 307 -29.03 46.16 -30.31
N GLN A 308 -27.93 46.36 -31.02
CA GLN A 308 -27.70 47.59 -31.76
C GLN A 308 -28.50 47.59 -33.08
N LYS A 309 -28.48 46.47 -33.82
CA LYS A 309 -29.23 46.31 -35.06
C LYS A 309 -30.74 46.53 -34.88
N ILE A 310 -31.32 46.00 -33.81
CA ILE A 310 -32.75 46.20 -33.52
C ILE A 310 -33.09 47.67 -33.26
N LYS A 311 -32.21 48.42 -32.56
CA LYS A 311 -32.42 49.86 -32.35
C LYS A 311 -32.40 50.63 -33.66
N ASP A 312 -31.52 50.23 -34.59
CA ASP A 312 -31.44 50.86 -35.91
C ASP A 312 -32.67 50.52 -36.77
N LEU A 313 -33.18 49.27 -36.72
CA LEU A 313 -34.44 48.89 -37.35
C LEU A 313 -35.65 49.62 -36.76
N GLN A 314 -35.71 49.77 -35.43
CA GLN A 314 -36.76 50.54 -34.76
C GLN A 314 -36.74 52.02 -35.19
N ARG A 315 -35.55 52.61 -35.36
CA ARG A 315 -35.41 53.96 -35.92
C ARG A 315 -35.92 54.03 -37.37
N ALA A 316 -35.52 53.08 -38.21
CA ALA A 316 -35.99 53.00 -39.59
C ALA A 316 -37.52 52.82 -39.68
N LYS A 317 -38.10 51.98 -38.82
CA LYS A 317 -39.56 51.79 -38.73
C LYS A 317 -40.28 53.07 -38.30
N ALA A 318 -39.73 53.82 -37.34
CA ALA A 318 -40.29 55.09 -36.93
C ALA A 318 -40.27 56.12 -38.08
N GLU A 319 -39.19 56.19 -38.85
CA GLU A 319 -39.09 57.03 -40.05
C GLU A 319 -40.06 56.61 -41.15
N ALA A 320 -40.18 55.31 -41.44
CA ALA A 320 -41.12 54.78 -42.42
C ALA A 320 -42.58 55.05 -42.01
N THR A 321 -42.89 54.87 -40.72
CA THR A 321 -44.22 55.18 -40.16
C THR A 321 -44.53 56.66 -40.27
N LYS A 322 -43.55 57.53 -40.00
CA LYS A 322 -43.69 58.98 -40.19
C LYS A 322 -43.96 59.35 -41.66
N ARG A 323 -43.23 58.77 -42.62
CA ARG A 323 -43.50 58.97 -44.05
C ARG A 323 -44.91 58.49 -44.43
N LYS A 324 -45.33 57.33 -43.92
CA LYS A 324 -46.69 56.81 -44.12
C LYS A 324 -47.75 57.79 -43.61
N THR A 325 -47.59 58.34 -42.41
CA THR A 325 -48.52 59.33 -41.85
C THR A 325 -48.52 60.63 -42.64
N GLU A 326 -47.36 61.13 -43.06
CA GLU A 326 -47.26 62.34 -43.90
C GLU A 326 -47.97 62.16 -45.26
N LEU A 327 -47.83 60.98 -45.89
CA LEU A 327 -48.55 60.65 -47.13
C LEU A 327 -50.06 60.53 -46.91
N LEU A 328 -50.50 59.91 -45.81
CA LEU A 328 -51.92 59.84 -45.43
C LEU A 328 -52.53 61.22 -45.18
N GLU A 329 -51.81 62.10 -44.49
CA GLU A 329 -52.23 63.48 -44.22
C GLU A 329 -52.31 64.31 -45.50
N ALA A 330 -51.30 64.21 -46.38
CA ALA A 330 -51.32 64.84 -47.71
C ALA A 330 -52.52 64.36 -48.55
N MET A 331 -52.91 63.09 -48.39
CA MET A 331 -54.12 62.51 -49.00
C MET A 331 -55.41 62.79 -48.21
N SER A 332 -55.38 63.51 -47.08
CA SER A 332 -56.57 63.88 -46.29
C SER A 332 -56.92 65.36 -46.39
N CYS A 333 -55.98 66.21 -46.82
CA CYS A 333 -56.18 67.66 -46.96
C CYS A 333 -57.04 68.11 -48.16
N SER A 334 -57.61 67.19 -48.94
CA SER A 334 -58.63 67.51 -49.94
C SER A 334 -59.99 66.94 -49.48
N ASN A 335 -61.02 67.78 -49.45
CA ASN A 335 -62.35 67.49 -48.86
C ASN A 335 -63.20 66.46 -49.65
N SER A 336 -62.60 65.63 -50.50
CA SER A 336 -63.29 64.62 -51.29
C SER A 336 -62.54 63.29 -51.23
N CYS A 337 -63.27 62.18 -51.16
CA CYS A 337 -62.70 60.85 -51.24
C CYS A 337 -61.93 60.71 -52.57
N PHE A 338 -60.60 60.65 -52.52
CA PHE A 338 -59.73 60.67 -53.71
C PHE A 338 -60.01 59.51 -54.68
N SER A 339 -60.47 58.36 -54.16
CA SER A 339 -60.91 57.21 -54.97
C SER A 339 -62.11 57.59 -55.85
N ASP A 340 -63.14 58.15 -55.23
CA ASP A 340 -64.37 58.57 -55.92
C ASP A 340 -64.06 59.69 -56.93
N LYS A 341 -63.12 60.58 -56.57
CA LYS A 341 -62.70 61.69 -57.42
C LYS A 341 -61.93 61.23 -58.66
N VAL A 342 -61.01 60.26 -58.53
CA VAL A 342 -60.28 59.67 -59.67
C VAL A 342 -61.23 58.89 -60.58
N GLU A 343 -62.19 58.15 -60.01
CA GLU A 343 -63.21 57.43 -60.79
C GLU A 343 -64.10 58.40 -61.57
N GLU A 344 -64.54 59.48 -60.92
CA GLU A 344 -65.32 60.55 -61.56
C GLU A 344 -64.52 61.28 -62.64
N ASP A 345 -63.24 61.59 -62.39
CA ASP A 345 -62.38 62.27 -63.34
C ASP A 345 -62.05 61.39 -64.56
N LEU A 346 -61.79 60.09 -64.37
CA LEU A 346 -61.64 59.12 -65.48
C LEU A 346 -62.94 58.96 -66.29
N HIS A 347 -64.10 58.93 -65.62
CA HIS A 347 -65.41 58.90 -66.29
C HIS A 347 -65.63 60.17 -67.14
N ASN A 348 -65.32 61.34 -66.57
CA ASN A 348 -65.43 62.63 -67.25
C ASN A 348 -64.46 62.76 -68.44
N ILE A 349 -63.23 62.26 -68.30
CA ILE A 349 -62.24 62.20 -69.39
C ILE A 349 -62.77 61.30 -70.50
N ARG A 350 -63.31 60.12 -70.17
CA ARG A 350 -63.89 59.20 -71.14
C ARG A 350 -65.03 59.84 -71.94
N ILE A 351 -65.95 60.54 -71.28
CA ILE A 351 -67.02 61.30 -71.94
C ILE A 351 -66.41 62.37 -72.86
N SER A 352 -65.46 63.16 -72.37
CA SER A 352 -64.83 64.23 -73.14
C SER A 352 -64.08 63.73 -74.38
N VAL A 353 -63.42 62.57 -74.28
CA VAL A 353 -62.73 61.91 -75.40
C VAL A 353 -63.74 61.33 -76.41
N MET A 354 -64.82 60.70 -75.95
CA MET A 354 -65.88 60.20 -76.84
C MET A 354 -66.55 61.34 -77.61
N GLU A 355 -66.83 62.46 -76.94
CA GLU A 355 -67.36 63.67 -77.57
C GLU A 355 -66.37 64.28 -78.56
N LEU A 356 -65.08 64.38 -78.23
CA LEU A 356 -64.04 64.87 -79.14
C LEU A 356 -63.86 63.96 -80.37
N ASN A 357 -63.90 62.64 -80.20
CA ASN A 357 -63.84 61.68 -81.31
C ASN A 357 -65.07 61.81 -82.24
N SER A 358 -66.27 61.98 -81.68
CA SER A 358 -67.48 62.20 -82.48
C SER A 358 -67.47 63.51 -83.30
N LEU A 359 -66.66 64.48 -82.89
CA LEU A 359 -66.43 65.76 -83.59
C LEU A 359 -65.26 65.71 -84.59
N LEU A 360 -64.47 64.63 -84.58
CA LEU A 360 -63.38 64.34 -85.53
C LEU A 360 -63.85 63.41 -86.67
N ASP A 361 -64.90 62.62 -86.44
CA ASP A 361 -65.59 61.78 -87.43
C ASP A 361 -66.68 62.54 -88.22
N GLN A 362 -66.79 63.86 -88.04
CA GLN A 362 -67.54 64.82 -88.87
C GLN A 362 -66.56 65.69 -89.66
#